data_AF-A0A7S3MEJ6-F1
#
_entry.id   AF-A0A7S3MEJ6-F1
#
_cell.length_a   1.000
_cell.length_b   1.000
_cell.length_c   1.000
_cell.angle_alpha   90.00
_cell.angle_beta   90.00
_cell.angle_gamma   90.00
#
_symmetry.space_group_name_H-M   'P 1'
#
loop_
_entity.id
_entity.type
_entity.pdbx_description
1 polymer ?
#
loop_
_entity_poly.entity_id
_entity_poly.type
_entity_poly.pdbx_seq_one_letter_code
_entity_poly.pdbx_strand_id
1 'polypeptide(L)'
;VDPRFTRTAAKADEYVRIRSGTDIPFLFGLLYHIFKNGWEDKKYINDRVYGMDKVRDDVLAKWSPDKVEEACGVKEDQMYKVAKMLHDNNPGTIVWCMGQTQHTIGN
;
A
#
# COMPACT_ATOMS: atom_id res chain seq x y z
N VAL A 1 -2.97 -8.80 3.65
CA VAL A 1 -2.89 -7.71 4.64
C VAL A 1 -4.12 -7.80 5.51
N ASP A 2 -3.96 -8.09 6.80
CA ASP A 2 -5.09 -8.20 7.75
C ASP A 2 -4.55 -8.07 9.19
N PRO A 3 -5.20 -7.30 10.09
CA PRO A 3 -4.82 -7.27 11.51
C PRO A 3 -4.83 -8.64 12.22
N ARG A 4 -5.61 -9.59 11.70
CA ARG A 4 -5.77 -10.94 12.23
C ARG A 4 -5.09 -11.97 11.33
N PHE A 5 -4.52 -12.99 11.96
CA PHE A 5 -3.98 -14.14 11.24
C PHE A 5 -5.13 -15.08 10.84
N THR A 6 -5.63 -14.93 9.62
CA THR A 6 -6.77 -15.69 9.08
C THR A 6 -6.33 -16.91 8.26
N ARG A 7 -7.28 -17.74 7.81
CA ARG A 7 -6.99 -18.87 6.90
C ARG A 7 -6.35 -18.44 5.58
N THR A 8 -6.69 -17.24 5.09
CA THR A 8 -6.07 -16.65 3.91
C THR A 8 -4.63 -16.25 4.20
N ALA A 9 -4.36 -15.65 5.36
CA ALA A 9 -3.01 -15.30 5.79
C ALA A 9 -2.09 -16.54 5.89
N ALA A 10 -2.62 -17.68 6.36
CA ALA A 10 -1.88 -18.93 6.45
C ALA A 10 -1.45 -19.51 5.08
N LYS A 11 -2.04 -19.05 3.98
CA LYS A 11 -1.70 -19.46 2.60
C LYS A 11 -0.97 -18.36 1.82
N ALA A 12 -0.73 -17.19 2.43
CA ALA A 12 -0.10 -16.06 1.76
C ALA A 12 1.42 -16.21 1.77
N ASP A 13 2.09 -15.81 0.69
CA ASP A 13 3.55 -15.68 0.65
C ASP A 13 4.07 -14.65 1.65
N GLU A 14 3.29 -13.58 1.85
CA GLU A 14 3.60 -12.50 2.79
C GLU A 14 2.36 -12.13 3.60
N TYR A 15 2.43 -12.34 4.92
CA TYR A 15 1.41 -11.86 5.85
C TYR A 15 1.86 -10.55 6.50
N VAL A 16 1.17 -9.47 6.10
CA VAL A 16 1.33 -8.16 6.75
C VAL A 16 0.24 -7.94 7.78
N ARG A 17 0.68 -7.77 9.03
CA ARG A 17 -0.18 -7.47 10.18
C ARG A 17 -0.20 -5.98 10.46
N ILE A 18 -1.15 -5.27 9.86
CA ILE A 18 -1.37 -3.85 10.13
C ILE A 18 -2.12 -3.65 11.46
N ARG A 19 -1.95 -2.48 12.07
CA ARG A 19 -2.84 -1.99 13.14
C ARG A 19 -4.24 -1.75 12.56
N SER A 20 -5.29 -2.08 13.33
CA SER A 20 -6.68 -1.90 12.87
C SER A 20 -6.98 -0.44 12.48
N GLY A 21 -7.57 -0.24 11.29
CA GLY A 21 -7.92 1.09 10.79
C GLY A 21 -6.74 1.88 10.19
N THR A 22 -5.64 1.21 9.86
CA THR A 22 -4.44 1.84 9.30
C THR A 22 -4.15 1.40 7.86
N ASP A 23 -5.20 1.07 7.13
CA ASP A 23 -5.13 0.69 5.72
C ASP A 23 -4.66 1.87 4.83
N ILE A 24 -5.10 3.11 5.12
CA ILE A 24 -4.71 4.30 4.36
C ILE A 24 -3.20 4.57 4.45
N PRO A 25 -2.59 4.68 5.66
CA PRO A 25 -1.15 4.85 5.75
C PRO A 25 -0.38 3.66 5.13
N PHE A 26 -0.92 2.44 5.18
CA PHE A 26 -0.31 1.28 4.54
C PHE A 26 -0.27 1.42 3.01
N LEU A 27 -1.40 1.82 2.39
CA LEU A 27 -1.45 2.08 0.95
C LEU A 27 -0.52 3.21 0.53
N PHE A 28 -0.46 4.30 1.30
CA PHE A 28 0.47 5.38 1.02
C PHE A 28 1.94 4.99 1.21
N GLY A 29 2.25 4.10 2.15
CA GLY A 29 3.58 3.50 2.28
C GLY A 29 3.99 2.67 1.06
N LEU A 30 3.07 1.87 0.52
CA LEU A 30 3.32 1.15 -0.75
C LEU A 30 3.56 2.12 -1.91
N LEU A 31 2.70 3.16 -2.04
CA LEU A 31 2.85 4.18 -3.07
C LEU A 31 4.17 4.96 -2.95
N TYR A 32 4.62 5.23 -1.72
CA TYR A 32 5.91 5.89 -1.47
C TYR A 32 7.06 5.11 -2.12
N HIS A 33 7.12 3.78 -1.91
CA HIS A 33 8.16 2.96 -2.54
C HIS A 33 7.98 2.85 -4.05
N ILE A 34 6.75 2.77 -4.56
CA ILE A 34 6.50 2.74 -6.00
C ILE A 34 7.02 4.02 -6.67
N PHE A 35 6.65 5.20 -6.15
CA PHE A 35 7.09 6.49 -6.71
C PHE A 35 8.59 6.73 -6.52
N LYS A 36 9.16 6.36 -5.37
CA LYS A 36 10.60 6.52 -5.10
C LYS A 36 11.46 5.70 -6.07
N ASN A 37 10.98 4.53 -6.48
CA ASN A 37 11.70 3.63 -7.39
C ASN A 37 11.29 3.79 -8.87
N GLY A 38 10.30 4.64 -9.18
CA GLY A 38 9.80 4.83 -10.54
C GLY A 38 9.10 3.60 -11.11
N TRP A 39 8.46 2.80 -10.25
CA TRP A 39 7.80 1.53 -10.60
C TRP A 39 6.39 1.71 -11.17
N GLU A 40 5.89 2.94 -11.23
CA GLU A 40 4.58 3.26 -11.77
C GLU A 40 4.52 3.14 -13.30
N ASP A 41 3.35 2.75 -13.83
CA ASP A 41 3.09 2.81 -15.26
C ASP A 41 2.81 4.27 -15.69
N LYS A 42 3.86 4.95 -16.11
CA LYS A 42 3.81 6.34 -16.57
C LYS A 42 2.88 6.53 -17.77
N LYS A 43 2.82 5.56 -18.69
CA LYS A 43 1.96 5.66 -19.88
C LYS A 43 0.50 5.60 -19.47
N TYR A 44 0.13 4.61 -18.66
CA TYR A 44 -1.23 4.46 -18.18
C TYR A 44 -1.67 5.68 -17.35
N ILE A 45 -0.81 6.17 -16.46
CA ILE A 45 -1.09 7.36 -15.66
C ILE A 45 -1.35 8.58 -16.56
N ASN A 46 -0.49 8.84 -17.54
CA ASN A 46 -0.67 9.97 -18.46
C ASN A 46 -1.94 9.86 -19.30
N ASP A 47 -2.29 8.65 -19.74
CA ASP A 47 -3.43 8.43 -20.65
C ASP A 47 -4.79 8.41 -19.92
N ARG A 48 -4.82 8.00 -18.64
CA ARG A 48 -6.08 7.60 -17.96
C ARG A 48 -6.28 8.19 -16.56
N VAL A 49 -5.31 8.91 -16.00
CA VAL A 49 -5.36 9.35 -14.60
C VAL A 49 -5.20 10.87 -14.49
N TYR A 50 -6.04 11.51 -13.68
CA TYR A 50 -5.98 12.94 -13.41
C TYR A 50 -5.37 13.22 -12.03
N GLY A 51 -4.48 14.22 -11.95
CA GLY A 51 -3.98 14.76 -10.67
C GLY A 51 -2.96 13.89 -9.94
N MET A 52 -2.35 12.90 -10.61
CA MET A 52 -1.37 11.99 -9.99
C MET A 52 -0.14 12.73 -9.44
N ASP A 53 0.28 13.86 -10.04
CA ASP A 53 1.41 14.63 -9.54
C ASP A 53 1.15 15.19 -8.13
N LYS A 54 -0.06 15.68 -7.85
CA LYS A 54 -0.43 16.15 -6.51
C LYS A 54 -0.39 15.02 -5.49
N VAL A 55 -0.85 13.83 -5.89
CA VAL A 55 -0.82 12.62 -5.04
C VAL A 55 0.62 12.21 -4.76
N ARG A 56 1.48 12.23 -5.78
CA ARG A 56 2.91 11.92 -5.63
C ARG A 56 3.57 12.87 -4.63
N ASP A 57 3.35 14.17 -4.79
CA ASP A 57 3.92 15.19 -3.91
C ASP A 57 3.43 15.03 -2.46
N ASP A 58 2.12 14.82 -2.27
CA ASP A 58 1.54 14.58 -0.95
C ASP A 58 2.08 13.32 -0.29
N VAL A 59 2.20 12.21 -1.05
CA VAL A 59 2.71 10.93 -0.53
C VAL A 59 4.17 11.05 -0.12
N LEU A 60 5.01 11.61 -1.00
CA LEU A 60 6.44 11.77 -0.73
C LEU A 60 6.71 12.75 0.42
N ALA A 61 5.88 13.77 0.60
CA ALA A 61 6.03 14.74 1.69
C ALA A 61 5.52 14.22 3.05
N LYS A 62 4.38 13.51 3.06
CA LYS A 62 3.68 13.16 4.31
C LYS A 62 3.99 11.75 4.81
N TRP A 63 4.24 10.79 3.93
CA TRP A 63 4.29 9.36 4.26
C TRP A 63 5.69 8.77 4.08
N SER A 64 6.66 9.28 4.85
CA SER A 64 7.97 8.64 4.97
C SER A 64 7.83 7.27 5.66
N PRO A 65 8.77 6.33 5.42
CA PRO A 65 8.74 5.00 6.01
C PRO A 65 8.58 5.01 7.54
N ASP A 66 9.28 5.91 8.23
CA ASP A 66 9.18 6.06 9.69
C ASP A 66 7.73 6.38 10.17
N LYS A 67 7.03 7.27 9.45
CA LYS A 67 5.66 7.67 9.79
C LYS A 67 4.67 6.56 9.49
N VAL A 68 4.90 5.81 8.42
CA VAL A 68 4.08 4.64 8.07
C VAL A 68 4.28 3.53 9.11
N GLU A 69 5.51 3.32 9.58
CA GLU A 69 5.79 2.37 10.65
C GLU A 69 5.12 2.78 11.97
N GLU A 70 5.18 4.07 12.34
CA GLU A 70 4.49 4.61 13.52
C GLU A 70 2.96 4.39 13.44
N ALA A 71 2.36 4.67 12.28
CA ALA A 71 0.93 4.55 12.06
C ALA A 71 0.47 3.09 12.00
N CYS A 72 1.05 2.28 11.10
CA CYS A 72 0.61 0.92 10.80
C CYS A 72 1.23 -0.16 11.68
N GLY A 73 2.41 0.09 12.26
CA GLY A 73 3.22 -0.93 12.92
C GLY A 73 3.92 -1.90 11.97
N VAL A 74 4.01 -1.56 10.67
CA VAL A 74 4.69 -2.37 9.65
C VAL A 74 6.04 -1.73 9.36
N LYS A 75 7.11 -2.53 9.47
CA LYS A 75 8.47 -2.07 9.20
C LYS A 75 8.71 -1.75 7.74
N GLU A 76 9.63 -0.83 7.47
CA GLU A 76 9.99 -0.43 6.09
C GLU A 76 10.44 -1.60 5.22
N ASP A 77 11.23 -2.53 5.75
CA ASP A 77 11.73 -3.70 5.04
C ASP A 77 10.59 -4.59 4.51
N GLN A 78 9.57 -4.82 5.35
CA GLN A 78 8.37 -5.56 4.96
C GLN A 78 7.55 -4.77 3.93
N MET A 79 7.39 -3.46 4.12
CA MET A 79 6.65 -2.60 3.19
C MET A 79 7.30 -2.59 1.80
N TYR A 80 8.63 -2.43 1.75
CA TYR A 80 9.41 -2.46 0.52
C TYR A 80 9.30 -3.81 -0.18
N LYS A 81 9.39 -4.92 0.57
CA LYS A 81 9.23 -6.28 0.03
C LYS A 81 7.86 -6.44 -0.65
N VAL A 82 6.78 -5.99 -0.01
CA VAL A 82 5.42 -6.07 -0.55
C VAL A 82 5.27 -5.20 -1.80
N ALA A 83 5.78 -3.96 -1.77
CA ALA A 83 5.75 -3.06 -2.93
C ALA A 83 6.52 -3.66 -4.11
N LYS A 84 7.69 -4.26 -3.86
CA LYS A 84 8.50 -4.93 -4.87
C LYS A 84 7.80 -6.17 -5.44
N MET A 85 7.21 -7.00 -4.59
CA MET A 85 6.43 -8.16 -5.02
C MET A 85 5.26 -7.76 -5.94
N LEU A 86 4.57 -6.66 -5.64
CA LEU A 86 3.50 -6.14 -6.49
C LEU A 86 4.02 -5.65 -7.85
N HIS A 87 5.18 -4.99 -7.88
CA HIS A 87 5.77 -4.50 -9.12
C HIS A 87 6.33 -5.63 -10.00
N ASP A 88 7.04 -6.59 -9.41
CA ASP A 88 7.72 -7.66 -10.16
C ASP A 88 6.71 -8.67 -10.77
N ASN A 89 5.52 -8.82 -10.16
CA ASN A 89 4.53 -9.83 -10.57
C ASN A 89 3.31 -9.20 -11.29
N ASN A 90 3.47 -8.93 -12.59
CA ASN A 90 2.39 -8.45 -13.44
C ASN A 90 1.80 -9.58 -14.31
N PRO A 91 0.47 -9.69 -14.46
CA PRO A 91 -0.57 -8.78 -13.94
C PRO A 91 -0.92 -9.02 -12.46
N GLY A 92 -0.97 -7.93 -11.68
CA GLY A 92 -1.43 -7.94 -10.28
C GLY A 92 -2.92 -7.63 -10.14
N THR A 93 -3.56 -8.10 -9.06
CA THR A 93 -4.95 -7.75 -8.72
C THR A 93 -5.07 -7.50 -7.23
N ILE A 94 -5.76 -6.43 -6.86
CA ILE A 94 -6.10 -6.11 -5.48
C ILE A 94 -7.53 -6.59 -5.23
N VAL A 95 -7.71 -7.47 -4.24
CA VAL A 95 -9.02 -7.98 -3.82
C VAL A 95 -9.27 -7.53 -2.38
N TRP A 96 -10.42 -6.88 -2.15
CA TRP A 96 -10.81 -6.37 -0.84
C TRP A 96 -12.27 -6.70 -0.52
N CYS A 97 -12.65 -6.55 0.76
CA CYS A 97 -14.00 -6.78 1.26
C CYS A 97 -14.32 -5.79 2.41
N MET A 98 -15.16 -6.21 3.38
CA MET A 98 -15.72 -5.35 4.43
C MET A 98 -14.70 -4.76 5.40
N GLY A 99 -13.52 -5.36 5.52
CA GLY A 99 -12.44 -4.83 6.36
C GLY A 99 -11.88 -3.48 5.91
N GLN A 100 -12.28 -2.98 4.72
CA GLN A 100 -11.95 -1.63 4.27
C GLN A 100 -13.19 -0.73 4.19
N THR A 101 -14.34 -1.26 3.75
CA THR A 101 -15.54 -0.44 3.50
C THR A 101 -16.32 -0.08 4.77
N GLN A 102 -16.18 -0.83 5.86
CA GLN A 102 -16.89 -0.57 7.13
C GLN A 102 -16.06 0.27 8.12
N HIS A 103 -15.32 1.25 7.58
CA HIS A 103 -14.64 2.29 8.34
C HIS A 103 -15.36 3.63 8.16
N THR A 104 -15.31 4.50 9.17
CA THR A 104 -15.94 5.85 9.10
C THR A 104 -15.38 6.71 7.98
N ILE A 105 -14.14 6.44 7.56
CA ILE A 105 -13.44 7.17 6.49
C ILE A 105 -13.43 6.40 5.17
N GLY A 106 -14.15 5.26 5.08
CA GLY A 106 -13.83 4.26 4.06
C GLY A 106 -12.37 3.84 4.21
N ASN A 107 -11.76 3.27 3.17
CA ASN A 107 -10.33 3.45 3.00
C ASN A 107 -10.14 4.75 2.23
#